data_AF-A0A534VMU9-F1
#
_entry.id   AF-A0A534VMU9-F1
#
_cell.length_a   1.000
_cell.length_b   1.000
_cell.length_c   1.000
_cell.angle_alpha   90.00
_cell.angle_beta   90.00
_cell.angle_gamma   90.00
#
_symmetry.space_group_name_H-M   'P 1'
#
loop_
_entity.id
_entity.type
_entity.pdbx_description
1 polymer ?
#
loop_
_entity_poly.entity_id
_entity_poly.type
_entity_poly.pdbx_seq_one_letter_code
_entity_poly.pdbx_strand_id
1 'polypeptide(L)'
;MRVSVDGNEFELPGAVSLAELMEALAPLIDPARVVTRIEVDGAPADPTDRAALAARRLTGRESIAVGSETPSDFAASRRKEIAGHLHRVADRLAAAASGLAAGETVAANRLLASATRDLALVLELDHQVAVLEAGVPACGAVVAAVDRVGPRLAAAERARRWGEVAELLSQELVPVLRGGAG
;
A
#
# COMPACT_ATOMS: atom_id res chain seq x y z
N MET A 1 18.38 -9.60 -25.15
CA MET A 1 17.19 -9.43 -24.29
C MET A 1 16.65 -8.02 -24.50
N ARG A 2 15.34 -7.81 -24.45
CA ARG A 2 14.76 -6.46 -24.61
C ARG A 2 14.55 -5.86 -23.22
N VAL A 3 15.19 -4.74 -22.94
CA VAL A 3 15.09 -4.07 -21.65
C VAL A 3 14.65 -2.63 -21.86
N SER A 4 13.62 -2.20 -21.15
CA SER A 4 13.19 -0.80 -21.11
C SER A 4 13.51 -0.24 -19.72
N VAL A 5 14.22 0.88 -19.65
CA VAL A 5 14.46 1.63 -18.41
C VAL A 5 13.83 3.01 -18.57
N ASP A 6 12.83 3.30 -17.75
CA ASP A 6 12.08 4.57 -17.79
C ASP A 6 11.53 4.92 -19.18
N GLY A 7 11.13 3.90 -19.94
CA GLY A 7 10.61 4.03 -21.30
C GLY A 7 11.67 4.05 -22.41
N ASN A 8 12.96 4.08 -22.07
CA ASN A 8 14.05 3.99 -23.05
C ASN A 8 14.41 2.53 -23.30
N GLU A 9 14.46 2.11 -24.55
CA GLU A 9 14.78 0.73 -24.92
C GLU A 9 16.29 0.50 -25.08
N PHE A 10 16.75 -0.63 -24.57
CA PHE A 10 18.12 -1.11 -24.61
C PHE A 10 18.15 -2.57 -25.05
N GLU A 11 19.12 -2.91 -25.89
CA GLU A 11 19.52 -4.29 -26.13
C GLU A 11 20.73 -4.61 -25.26
N LEU A 12 20.54 -5.57 -24.34
CA LEU A 12 21.60 -6.03 -23.45
C LEU A 12 21.95 -7.50 -23.74
N PRO A 13 23.22 -7.88 -23.54
CA PRO A 13 23.61 -9.29 -23.50
C PRO A 13 22.78 -10.02 -22.44
N GLY A 14 22.58 -11.32 -22.62
CA GLY A 14 21.81 -12.11 -21.66
C GLY A 14 22.49 -12.11 -20.28
N ALA A 15 21.73 -11.76 -19.24
CA ALA A 15 22.11 -11.99 -17.85
C ALA A 15 21.61 -13.38 -17.40
N VAL A 16 22.27 -14.00 -16.43
CA VAL A 16 21.88 -15.32 -15.90
C VAL A 16 20.75 -15.20 -14.89
N SER A 17 20.63 -14.05 -14.22
CA SER A 17 19.59 -13.76 -13.23
C SER A 17 19.08 -12.34 -13.31
N LEU A 18 17.91 -12.09 -12.73
CA LEU A 18 17.36 -10.74 -12.63
C LEU A 18 18.22 -9.84 -11.75
N ALA A 19 18.82 -10.36 -10.67
CA ALA A 19 19.76 -9.59 -9.85
C ALA A 19 20.98 -9.10 -10.65
N GLU A 20 21.62 -9.99 -11.42
CA GLU A 20 22.76 -9.64 -12.28
C GLU A 20 22.38 -8.59 -13.33
N LEU A 21 21.18 -8.71 -13.91
CA LEU A 21 20.69 -7.69 -14.82
C LEU A 21 20.53 -6.34 -14.13
N MET A 22 19.97 -6.30 -12.92
CA MET A 22 19.80 -5.04 -12.18
C MET A 22 21.14 -4.37 -11.86
N GLU A 23 22.19 -5.15 -11.57
CA GLU A 23 23.55 -4.62 -11.41
C GLU A 23 24.08 -4.04 -12.72
N ALA A 24 23.86 -4.71 -13.85
CA ALA A 24 24.26 -4.22 -15.18
C ALA A 24 23.49 -2.96 -15.61
N LEU A 25 22.25 -2.79 -15.14
CA LEU A 25 21.42 -1.62 -15.40
C LEU A 25 21.73 -0.42 -14.50
N ALA A 26 22.41 -0.63 -13.36
CA ALA A 26 22.68 0.45 -12.41
C ALA A 26 23.32 1.70 -13.03
N PRO A 27 24.26 1.62 -14.00
CA PRO A 27 24.83 2.81 -14.66
C PRO A 27 23.86 3.56 -15.59
N LEU A 28 22.76 2.92 -16.01
CA LEU A 28 21.74 3.50 -16.90
C LEU A 28 20.62 4.21 -16.12
N ILE A 29 20.58 4.02 -14.80
CA ILE A 29 19.59 4.62 -13.92
C ILE A 29 20.25 5.85 -13.27
N ASP A 30 19.55 6.99 -13.32
CA ASP A 30 20.00 8.20 -12.63
C ASP A 30 20.21 7.91 -11.13
N PRO A 31 21.40 8.16 -10.55
CA PRO A 31 21.67 7.88 -9.14
C PRO A 31 20.79 8.67 -8.17
N ALA A 32 20.11 9.73 -8.62
CA ALA A 32 19.12 10.44 -7.82
C ALA A 32 17.74 9.76 -7.79
N ARG A 33 17.56 8.66 -8.55
CA ARG A 33 16.31 7.90 -8.66
C ARG A 33 16.46 6.53 -8.00
N VAL A 34 15.34 5.99 -7.54
CA VAL A 34 15.22 4.64 -6.99
C VAL A 34 14.36 3.79 -7.90
N VAL A 35 14.71 2.51 -8.07
CA VAL A 35 13.88 1.57 -8.82
C VAL A 35 12.63 1.25 -8.02
N THR A 36 11.46 1.58 -8.55
CA THR A 36 10.16 1.38 -7.90
C THR A 36 9.32 0.31 -8.59
N ARG A 37 9.70 -0.10 -9.80
CA ARG A 37 8.99 -1.12 -10.58
C ARG A 37 9.96 -1.97 -11.38
N ILE A 38 9.76 -3.28 -11.34
CA ILE A 38 10.38 -4.23 -12.27
C ILE A 38 9.29 -5.13 -12.81
N GLU A 39 9.28 -5.34 -14.12
CA GLU A 39 8.41 -6.31 -14.79
C GLU A 39 9.22 -7.22 -15.69
N VAL A 40 8.91 -8.51 -15.65
CA VAL A 40 9.49 -9.53 -16.52
C VAL A 40 8.36 -10.19 -17.28
N ASP A 41 8.32 -9.98 -18.60
CA ASP A 41 7.24 -10.40 -19.49
C ASP A 41 5.85 -9.93 -19.01
N GLY A 42 5.81 -8.71 -18.46
CA GLY A 42 4.61 -8.10 -17.89
C GLY A 42 4.22 -8.60 -16.49
N ALA A 43 4.95 -9.57 -15.93
CA ALA A 43 4.75 -9.99 -14.55
C ALA A 43 5.59 -9.14 -13.58
N PRO A 44 5.00 -8.56 -12.51
CA PRO A 44 5.73 -7.74 -11.57
C PRO A 44 6.76 -8.55 -10.76
N ALA A 45 7.87 -7.92 -10.46
CA ALA A 45 8.88 -8.39 -9.51
C ALA A 45 9.15 -7.28 -8.48
N ASP A 46 9.32 -7.67 -7.22
CA ASP A 46 9.64 -6.73 -6.14
C ASP A 46 11.11 -6.28 -6.26
N PRO A 47 11.39 -4.99 -6.52
CA PRO A 47 12.75 -4.48 -6.62
C PRO A 47 13.54 -4.54 -5.30
N THR A 48 12.85 -4.71 -4.17
CA THR A 48 13.47 -4.73 -2.83
C THR A 48 13.80 -6.15 -2.35
N ASP A 49 13.18 -7.19 -2.91
CA ASP A 49 13.42 -8.59 -2.56
C ASP A 49 14.65 -9.16 -3.29
N ARG A 50 15.83 -8.87 -2.74
CA ARG A 50 17.10 -9.34 -3.32
C ARG A 50 17.16 -10.86 -3.48
N ALA A 51 16.52 -11.63 -2.61
CA ALA A 51 16.54 -13.09 -2.68
C ALA A 51 15.70 -13.59 -3.86
N ALA A 52 14.50 -13.02 -4.06
CA ALA A 52 13.67 -13.33 -5.22
C ALA A 52 14.33 -12.92 -6.54
N LEU A 53 14.96 -11.74 -6.59
CA LEU A 53 15.69 -11.27 -7.77
C LEU A 53 16.86 -12.20 -8.12
N ALA A 54 17.61 -12.68 -7.13
CA ALA A 54 18.73 -13.60 -7.33
C ALA A 54 18.25 -15.01 -7.74
N ALA A 55 17.13 -15.47 -7.18
CA ALA A 55 16.56 -16.78 -7.50
C ALA A 55 15.95 -16.83 -8.92
N ARG A 56 15.49 -15.69 -9.44
CA ARG A 56 14.85 -15.60 -10.75
C ARG A 56 15.88 -15.66 -11.88
N ARG A 57 15.99 -16.84 -12.50
CA ARG A 57 16.82 -17.08 -13.68
C ARG A 57 16.20 -16.47 -14.92
N LEU A 58 17.06 -15.94 -15.79
CA LEU A 58 16.68 -15.40 -17.10
C LEU A 58 17.22 -16.31 -18.20
N THR A 59 16.47 -16.39 -19.29
CA THR A 59 16.76 -17.21 -20.48
C THR A 59 17.31 -16.38 -21.63
N GLY A 60 17.31 -15.05 -21.50
CA GLY A 60 17.81 -14.11 -22.51
C GLY A 60 16.73 -13.60 -23.47
N ARG A 61 15.51 -14.14 -23.38
CA ARG A 61 14.39 -13.90 -24.31
C ARG A 61 13.29 -13.02 -23.72
N GLU A 62 13.37 -12.73 -22.43
CA GLU A 62 12.42 -11.93 -21.68
C GLU A 62 12.36 -10.49 -22.20
N SER A 63 11.20 -9.87 -22.02
CA SER A 63 10.99 -8.43 -22.07
C SER A 63 11.00 -7.90 -20.65
N ILE A 64 11.96 -7.04 -20.32
CA ILE A 64 12.11 -6.49 -18.97
C ILE A 64 11.82 -5.00 -18.99
N ALA A 65 10.95 -4.54 -18.11
CA ALA A 65 10.68 -3.12 -17.91
C ALA A 65 11.08 -2.72 -16.49
N VAL A 66 11.88 -1.67 -16.38
CA VAL A 66 12.34 -1.08 -15.13
C VAL A 66 11.82 0.34 -15.07
N GLY A 67 11.10 0.67 -14.01
CA GLY A 67 10.68 2.02 -13.68
C GLY A 67 11.43 2.50 -12.45
N SER A 68 11.95 3.71 -12.54
CA SER A 68 12.57 4.44 -11.44
C SER A 68 11.87 5.77 -11.20
N GLU A 69 11.94 6.27 -9.99
CA GLU A 69 11.35 7.56 -9.59
C GLU A 69 12.32 8.34 -8.72
N THR A 70 12.25 9.66 -8.75
CA THR A 70 12.87 10.46 -7.68
C THR A 70 12.11 10.22 -6.38
N PRO A 71 12.74 10.40 -5.20
CA PRO A 71 12.03 10.30 -3.92
C PRO A 71 10.80 11.21 -3.85
N SER A 72 10.88 12.41 -4.42
CA SER A 72 9.75 13.36 -4.46
C SER A 72 8.61 12.89 -5.36
N ASP A 73 8.91 12.33 -6.54
CA ASP A 73 7.88 11.82 -7.44
C ASP A 73 7.17 10.60 -6.83
N PHE A 74 7.94 9.69 -6.23
CA PHE A 74 7.41 8.53 -5.53
C PHE A 74 6.48 8.96 -4.39
N ALA A 75 6.92 9.90 -3.55
CA ALA A 75 6.12 10.41 -2.44
C ALA A 75 4.82 11.08 -2.93
N ALA A 76 4.90 11.93 -3.96
CA ALA A 76 3.74 12.58 -4.56
C ALA A 76 2.74 11.58 -5.18
N SER A 77 3.23 10.50 -5.78
CA SER A 77 2.40 9.41 -6.32
C SER A 77 1.67 8.67 -5.20
N ARG A 78 2.38 8.25 -4.15
CA ARG A 78 1.78 7.57 -3.00
C ARG A 78 0.78 8.45 -2.26
N ARG A 79 1.05 9.75 -2.15
CA ARG A 79 0.11 10.70 -1.53
C ARG A 79 -1.25 10.72 -2.22
N LYS A 80 -1.27 10.65 -3.55
CA LYS A 80 -2.53 10.59 -4.34
C LYS A 80 -3.32 9.31 -4.10
N GLU A 81 -2.64 8.20 -3.80
CA GLU A 81 -3.29 6.90 -3.60
C GLU A 81 -3.97 6.78 -2.23
N ILE A 82 -3.41 7.42 -1.18
CA ILE A 82 -3.87 7.31 0.21
C ILE A 82 -5.38 7.57 0.34
N ALA A 83 -5.89 8.64 -0.26
CA ALA A 83 -7.32 8.98 -0.19
C ALA A 83 -8.21 7.86 -0.75
N GLY A 84 -7.79 7.22 -1.85
CA GLY A 84 -8.50 6.08 -2.44
C GLY A 84 -8.44 4.83 -1.56
N HIS A 85 -7.32 4.59 -0.86
CA HIS A 85 -7.22 3.49 0.10
C HIS A 85 -8.12 3.72 1.32
N LEU A 86 -8.14 4.94 1.87
CA LEU A 86 -9.02 5.30 2.99
C LEU A 86 -10.49 5.10 2.64
N HIS A 87 -10.93 5.48 1.43
CA HIS A 87 -12.30 5.23 0.97
C HIS A 87 -12.62 3.73 0.93
N ARG A 88 -11.74 2.89 0.38
CA ARG A 88 -11.95 1.43 0.34
C ARG A 88 -11.97 0.80 1.74
N VAL A 89 -11.21 1.33 2.69
CA VAL A 89 -11.28 0.92 4.10
C VAL A 89 -12.62 1.35 4.70
N ALA A 90 -13.04 2.60 4.47
CA ALA A 90 -14.32 3.13 4.96
C ALA A 90 -15.51 2.29 4.47
N ASP A 91 -15.52 1.89 3.20
CA ASP A 91 -16.61 1.08 2.64
C ASP A 91 -16.68 -0.32 3.28
N ARG A 92 -15.52 -0.93 3.58
CA ARG A 92 -15.48 -2.21 4.29
C ARG A 92 -15.91 -2.09 5.75
N LEU A 93 -15.52 -1.01 6.43
CA LEU A 93 -15.98 -0.75 7.79
C LEU A 93 -17.48 -0.45 7.84
N ALA A 94 -18.02 0.25 6.84
CA ALA A 94 -19.45 0.48 6.70
C ALA A 94 -20.20 -0.85 6.47
N ALA A 95 -19.68 -1.72 5.59
CA ALA A 95 -20.24 -3.05 5.38
C ALA A 95 -20.19 -3.91 6.65
N ALA A 96 -19.09 -3.86 7.41
CA ALA A 96 -18.98 -4.54 8.70
C ALA A 96 -20.00 -4.00 9.71
N ALA A 97 -20.17 -2.67 9.80
CA ALA A 97 -21.17 -2.06 10.68
C ALA A 97 -22.59 -2.52 10.33
N SER A 98 -22.96 -2.52 9.05
CA SER A 98 -24.26 -3.00 8.58
C SER A 98 -24.47 -4.48 8.92
N GLY A 99 -23.47 -5.33 8.71
CA GLY A 99 -23.56 -6.76 9.05
C GLY A 99 -23.69 -7.00 10.55
N LEU A 100 -22.98 -6.24 11.39
CA LEU A 100 -23.13 -6.30 12.85
C LEU A 100 -24.53 -5.88 13.31
N ALA A 101 -25.10 -4.83 12.70
CA ALA A 101 -26.46 -4.38 12.98
C ALA A 101 -27.52 -5.42 12.54
N ALA A 102 -27.25 -6.16 11.46
CA ALA A 102 -28.10 -7.24 10.96
C ALA A 102 -27.92 -8.58 11.71
N GLY A 103 -26.97 -8.68 12.65
CA GLY A 103 -26.67 -9.91 13.39
C GLY A 103 -25.73 -10.88 12.67
N GLU A 104 -25.17 -10.51 11.52
CA GLU A 104 -24.23 -11.30 10.69
C GLU A 104 -22.80 -11.32 11.27
N THR A 105 -22.70 -11.63 12.56
CA THR A 105 -21.53 -11.37 13.41
C THR A 105 -20.24 -11.98 12.85
N VAL A 106 -20.28 -13.22 12.32
CA VAL A 106 -19.07 -13.91 11.83
C VAL A 106 -18.49 -13.24 10.59
N ALA A 107 -19.34 -12.96 9.58
CA ALA A 107 -18.90 -12.31 8.35
C ALA A 107 -18.46 -10.86 8.61
N ALA A 108 -19.22 -10.13 9.43
CA ALA A 108 -18.91 -8.75 9.76
C ALA A 108 -17.59 -8.60 10.53
N ASN A 109 -17.30 -9.49 11.49
CA ASN A 109 -16.02 -9.48 12.21
C ASN A 109 -14.82 -9.82 11.30
N ARG A 110 -14.99 -10.68 10.28
CA ARG A 110 -13.94 -10.93 9.28
C ARG A 110 -13.64 -9.69 8.46
N LEU A 111 -14.68 -8.97 8.03
CA LEU A 111 -14.53 -7.70 7.31
C LEU A 111 -13.86 -6.65 8.20
N LEU A 112 -14.29 -6.51 9.45
CA LEU A 112 -13.72 -5.58 10.42
C LEU A 112 -12.22 -5.86 10.62
N ALA A 113 -11.84 -7.10 10.88
CA ALA A 113 -10.43 -7.48 11.06
C ALA A 113 -9.57 -7.26 9.81
N SER A 114 -10.13 -7.44 8.60
CA SER A 114 -9.42 -7.13 7.36
C SER A 114 -9.26 -5.62 7.18
N ALA A 115 -10.32 -4.84 7.42
CA ALA A 115 -10.30 -3.40 7.23
C ALA A 115 -9.38 -2.69 8.23
N THR A 116 -9.30 -3.15 9.47
CA THR A 116 -8.38 -2.57 10.48
C THR A 116 -6.91 -2.84 10.16
N ARG A 117 -6.57 -4.03 9.64
CA ARG A 117 -5.20 -4.30 9.14
C ARG A 117 -4.85 -3.38 7.99
N ASP A 118 -5.74 -3.24 7.03
CA ASP A 118 -5.49 -2.36 5.88
C ASP A 118 -5.42 -0.90 6.30
N LEU A 119 -6.21 -0.46 7.28
CA LEU A 119 -6.10 0.88 7.85
C LEU A 119 -4.71 1.14 8.43
N ALA A 120 -4.17 0.19 9.21
CA ALA A 120 -2.83 0.32 9.76
C ALA A 120 -1.77 0.46 8.65
N LEU A 121 -1.88 -0.31 7.57
CA LEU A 121 -0.98 -0.21 6.41
C LEU A 121 -1.07 1.14 5.71
N VAL A 122 -2.27 1.72 5.60
CA VAL A 122 -2.46 3.05 5.00
C VAL A 122 -1.87 4.16 5.87
N LEU A 123 -2.04 4.06 7.20
CA LEU A 123 -1.46 5.03 8.13
C LEU A 123 0.07 4.93 8.16
N GLU A 124 0.62 3.71 8.09
CA GLU A 124 2.05 3.50 7.95
C GLU A 124 2.58 4.08 6.64
N LEU A 125 1.88 3.87 5.53
CA LEU A 125 2.24 4.48 4.24
C LEU A 125 2.27 6.01 4.31
N ASP A 126 1.24 6.64 4.89
CA ASP A 126 1.20 8.11 5.06
C ASP A 126 2.36 8.61 5.93
N HIS A 127 2.69 7.88 7.00
CA HIS A 127 3.84 8.20 7.84
C HIS A 127 5.16 8.11 7.07
N GLN A 128 5.39 7.02 6.35
CA GLN A 128 6.61 6.83 5.56
C GLN A 128 6.76 7.88 4.46
N VAL A 129 5.66 8.23 3.78
CA VAL A 129 5.65 9.33 2.79
C VAL A 129 6.00 10.66 3.44
N ALA A 130 5.43 10.98 4.61
CA ALA A 130 5.77 12.19 5.33
C ALA A 130 7.25 12.24 5.75
N VAL A 131 7.85 11.10 6.15
CA VAL A 131 9.28 11.01 6.45
C VAL A 131 10.13 11.28 5.20
N LEU A 132 9.78 10.69 4.05
CA LEU A 132 10.48 10.91 2.78
C LEU A 132 10.44 12.38 2.34
N GLU A 133 9.33 13.07 2.59
CA GLU A 133 9.15 14.48 2.24
C GLU A 133 9.66 15.45 3.32
N ALA A 134 10.16 14.95 4.46
CA ALA A 134 10.43 15.75 5.65
C ALA A 134 9.23 16.63 6.08
N GLY A 135 8.02 16.10 5.92
CA GLY A 135 6.74 16.78 6.16
C GLY A 135 5.93 16.18 7.31
N VAL A 136 4.64 16.51 7.32
CA VAL A 136 3.67 16.01 8.32
C VAL A 136 2.74 14.98 7.66
N PRO A 137 2.35 13.89 8.38
CA PRO A 137 1.33 12.94 7.91
C PRO A 137 0.00 13.65 7.61
N ALA A 138 -0.61 13.35 6.46
CA ALA A 138 -1.90 13.94 6.06
C ALA A 138 -3.10 13.25 6.74
N CYS A 139 -2.90 12.05 7.26
CA CYS A 139 -3.93 11.28 7.96
C CYS A 139 -4.10 11.68 9.44
N GLY A 140 -3.61 12.84 9.88
CA GLY A 140 -3.65 13.25 11.28
C GLY A 140 -5.06 13.21 11.91
N ALA A 141 -6.09 13.61 11.16
CA ALA A 141 -7.48 13.52 11.60
C ALA A 141 -7.96 12.06 11.77
N VAL A 142 -7.51 11.16 10.89
CA VAL A 142 -7.83 9.73 10.96
C VAL A 142 -7.15 9.10 12.18
N VAL A 143 -5.87 9.41 12.42
CA VAL A 143 -5.13 8.94 13.62
C VAL A 143 -5.85 9.39 14.89
N ALA A 144 -6.21 10.67 14.99
CA ALA A 144 -6.93 11.20 16.15
C ALA A 144 -8.30 10.52 16.36
N ALA A 145 -9.01 10.16 15.27
CA ALA A 145 -10.25 9.41 15.36
C ALA A 145 -10.04 7.97 15.83
N VAL A 146 -8.99 7.29 15.34
CA VAL A 146 -8.62 5.94 15.78
C VAL A 146 -8.25 5.93 17.26
N ASP A 147 -7.45 6.90 17.72
CA ASP A 147 -7.05 7.00 19.14
C ASP A 147 -8.25 7.23 20.05
N ARG A 148 -9.22 8.05 19.61
CA ARG A 148 -10.45 8.31 20.36
C ARG A 148 -11.41 7.11 20.39
N VAL A 149 -11.58 6.43 19.25
CA VAL A 149 -12.63 5.41 19.07
C VAL A 149 -12.11 4.00 19.38
N GLY A 150 -10.83 3.72 19.15
CA GLY A 150 -10.20 2.41 19.29
C GLY A 150 -10.41 1.75 20.66
N PRO A 151 -10.19 2.45 21.80
CA PRO A 151 -10.44 1.87 23.11
C PRO A 151 -11.91 1.48 23.34
N ARG A 152 -12.85 2.27 22.81
CA ARG A 152 -14.30 2.01 22.90
C ARG A 152 -14.71 0.82 22.03
N LEU A 153 -14.20 0.75 20.80
CA LEU A 153 -14.39 -0.42 19.92
C LEU A 153 -13.88 -1.69 20.59
N ALA A 154 -12.64 -1.69 21.07
CA ALA A 154 -12.06 -2.86 21.72
C ALA A 154 -12.85 -3.29 22.98
N ALA A 155 -13.40 -2.34 23.74
CA ALA A 155 -14.24 -2.64 24.89
C ALA A 155 -15.60 -3.23 24.49
N ALA A 156 -16.25 -2.65 23.47
CA ALA A 156 -17.52 -3.14 22.95
C ALA A 156 -17.39 -4.52 22.30
N GLU A 157 -16.32 -4.78 21.53
CA GLU A 157 -16.01 -6.09 20.96
C GLU A 157 -15.80 -7.16 22.05
N ARG A 158 -14.99 -6.85 23.08
CA ARG A 158 -14.77 -7.76 24.22
C ARG A 158 -16.06 -8.10 24.96
N ALA A 159 -16.95 -7.11 25.10
CA ALA A 159 -18.27 -7.28 25.71
C ALA A 159 -19.34 -7.82 24.74
N ARG A 160 -18.98 -8.09 23.47
CA ARG A 160 -19.88 -8.54 22.39
C ARG A 160 -21.09 -7.62 22.17
N ARG A 161 -20.91 -6.32 22.39
CA ARG A 161 -21.95 -5.30 22.17
C ARG A 161 -21.92 -4.84 20.72
N TRP A 162 -22.35 -5.72 19.81
CA TRP A 162 -22.23 -5.52 18.36
C TRP A 162 -22.98 -4.30 17.82
N GLY A 163 -24.10 -3.91 18.44
CA GLY A 163 -24.78 -2.66 18.11
C GLY A 163 -23.92 -1.43 18.38
N GLU A 164 -23.23 -1.39 19.53
CA GLU A 164 -22.30 -0.30 19.85
C GLU A 164 -21.10 -0.29 18.90
N VAL A 165 -20.56 -1.46 18.55
CA VAL A 165 -19.49 -1.56 17.53
C VAL A 165 -19.97 -0.98 16.19
N ALA A 166 -21.17 -1.35 15.75
CA ALA A 166 -21.74 -0.83 14.50
C ALA A 166 -21.92 0.69 14.52
N GLU A 167 -22.39 1.26 15.64
CA GLU A 167 -22.53 2.71 15.82
C GLU A 167 -21.17 3.43 15.78
N LEU A 168 -20.19 2.96 16.56
CA LEU A 168 -18.84 3.52 16.59
C LEU A 168 -18.19 3.53 15.20
N LEU A 169 -18.34 2.44 14.43
CA LEU A 169 -17.83 2.35 13.08
C LEU A 169 -18.54 3.34 12.14
N SER A 170 -19.87 3.29 12.09
CA SER A 170 -20.67 4.03 11.09
C SER A 170 -20.77 5.52 11.36
N GLN A 171 -20.80 5.94 12.62
CA GLN A 171 -21.02 7.33 13.01
C GLN A 171 -19.72 8.08 13.31
N GLU A 172 -18.64 7.38 13.70
CA GLU A 172 -17.39 8.04 14.08
C GLU A 172 -16.24 7.76 13.10
N LEU A 173 -15.90 6.50 12.82
CA LEU A 173 -14.71 6.19 12.00
C LEU A 173 -14.95 6.35 10.49
N VAL A 174 -16.05 5.79 9.97
CA VAL A 174 -16.36 5.81 8.53
C VAL A 174 -16.43 7.25 7.98
N PRO A 175 -17.09 8.22 8.63
CA PRO A 175 -17.14 9.60 8.14
C PRO A 175 -15.76 10.26 8.04
N VAL A 176 -14.88 10.03 9.03
CA VAL A 176 -13.52 10.60 9.03
C VAL A 176 -12.69 10.00 7.90
N LEU A 177 -12.78 8.69 7.68
CA LEU A 177 -12.06 8.01 6.59
C LEU A 177 -12.52 8.48 5.20
N ARG A 178 -13.81 8.79 5.04
CA ARG A 178 -14.35 9.39 3.81
C ARG A 178 -13.97 10.85 3.62
N GLY A 179 -13.78 11.59 4.72
CA GLY A 179 -13.19 12.92 4.71
C GLY A 179 -11.76 12.92 4.14
N GLY A 180 -11.06 11.77 4.27
CA GLY A 180 -9.77 11.53 3.64
C GLY A 180 -8.59 12.10 4.42
N ALA A 181 -7.43 12.12 3.77
CA ALA A 181 -6.25 12.83 4.25
C ALA A 181 -6.50 14.34 4.05
N GLY A 182 -6.41 15.11 5.14
CA GLY A 182 -6.69 16.55 5.17
C GLY A 182 -5.44 17.38 4.97
#